data_AF-A0A1Z8WHH0-F1
#
_entry.id   AF-A0A1Z8WHH0-F1
#
_cell.length_a   1.000
_cell.length_b   1.000
_cell.length_c   1.000
_cell.angle_alpha   90.00
_cell.angle_beta   90.00
_cell.angle_gamma   90.00
#
_symmetry.space_group_name_H-M   'P 1'
#
loop_
_entity.id
_entity.type
_entity.pdbx_description
1 polymer ?
#
loop_
_entity_poly.entity_id
_entity_poly.type
_entity_poly.pdbx_seq_one_letter_code
_entity_poly.pdbx_strand_id
1 'polypeptide(L)'
;MIRKQELANEEWDFSVLEKAPRTLIHRALLWEVDRELGSGREPFLKSAEYRRASTSGFKGSASGVVELGKASEKTMPFEEGYNFRIDWSQPREELMEQFGDWLDRQEGSGKMMDKPALGKPREALTMLRKMSIVRLKSKGFSLRTAGESFPQKKRFVESLQKINWTTASREVEKAVSRRRSNLKSIEKDSGGKNWKSGLYAKA
;
A
#
# COMPACT_ATOMS: atom_id res chain seq x y z
N MET A 1 33.29 3.02 -17.80
CA MET A 1 31.84 3.30 -17.87
C MET A 1 31.13 2.42 -16.85
N ILE A 2 30.54 3.01 -15.81
CA ILE A 2 29.72 2.25 -14.83
C ILE A 2 28.49 1.73 -15.58
N ARG A 3 28.32 0.41 -15.63
CA ARG A 3 27.11 -0.22 -16.19
C ARG A 3 25.92 0.30 -15.39
N LYS A 4 25.19 1.28 -15.93
CA LYS A 4 23.94 1.75 -15.36
C LYS A 4 23.00 0.55 -15.32
N GLN A 5 22.72 0.06 -14.12
CA GLN A 5 21.81 -1.06 -13.92
C GLN A 5 20.46 -0.68 -14.53
N GLU A 6 19.91 -1.56 -15.38
CA GLU A 6 18.62 -1.35 -16.02
C GLU A 6 17.53 -1.22 -14.96
N LEU A 7 17.07 0.01 -14.73
CA LEU A 7 15.95 0.30 -13.84
C LEU A 7 14.67 0.12 -14.66
N ALA A 8 13.97 -0.99 -14.44
CA ALA A 8 12.73 -1.27 -15.16
C ALA A 8 11.65 -0.25 -14.79
N ASN A 9 10.78 0.11 -15.75
CA ASN A 9 9.77 1.15 -15.55
C ASN A 9 8.85 0.85 -14.36
N GLU A 10 8.51 -0.40 -14.14
CA GLU A 10 7.62 -0.83 -13.05
C GLU A 10 8.23 -0.58 -11.66
N GLU A 11 9.55 -0.39 -11.58
CA GLU A 11 10.23 -0.11 -10.32
C GLU A 11 10.10 1.33 -9.87
N TRP A 12 9.73 2.28 -10.73
CA TRP A 12 9.77 3.70 -10.36
C TRP A 12 8.70 4.56 -11.03
N ASP A 13 8.13 4.15 -12.16
CA ASP A 13 7.12 4.92 -12.88
C ASP A 13 5.71 4.61 -12.36
N PHE A 14 5.26 5.40 -11.38
CA PHE A 14 3.91 5.30 -10.82
C PHE A 14 2.87 6.17 -11.56
N SER A 15 3.19 6.71 -12.74
CA SER A 15 2.25 7.55 -13.51
C SER A 15 0.92 6.86 -13.81
N VAL A 16 0.94 5.54 -13.97
CA VAL A 16 -0.27 4.72 -14.21
C VAL A 16 -1.26 4.76 -13.03
N LEU A 17 -0.80 5.12 -11.83
CA LEU A 17 -1.65 5.22 -10.63
C LEU A 17 -2.31 6.61 -10.49
N GLU A 18 -2.01 7.58 -11.34
CA GLU A 18 -2.60 8.94 -11.26
C GLU A 18 -4.12 8.94 -11.38
N LYS A 19 -4.68 7.97 -12.12
CA LYS A 19 -6.12 7.80 -12.30
C LYS A 19 -6.69 6.63 -11.48
N ALA A 20 -5.87 5.99 -10.65
CA ALA A 20 -6.31 4.85 -9.87
C ALA A 20 -7.16 5.29 -8.66
N PRO A 21 -8.04 4.40 -8.14
CA PRO A 21 -8.77 4.64 -6.91
C PRO A 21 -7.84 4.89 -5.73
N ARG A 22 -8.31 5.70 -4.77
CA ARG A 22 -7.56 6.02 -3.54
C ARG A 22 -7.05 4.77 -2.82
N THR A 23 -7.88 3.75 -2.70
CA THR A 23 -7.54 2.48 -2.03
C THR A 23 -6.35 1.81 -2.70
N LEU A 24 -6.34 1.71 -4.03
CA LEU A 24 -5.25 1.12 -4.79
C LEU A 24 -3.95 1.93 -4.66
N ILE A 25 -4.02 3.26 -4.66
CA ILE A 25 -2.85 4.13 -4.47
C ILE A 25 -2.22 3.90 -3.09
N HIS A 26 -3.02 3.77 -2.04
CA HIS A 26 -2.51 3.48 -0.70
C HIS A 26 -1.96 2.06 -0.58
N ARG A 27 -2.62 1.08 -1.21
CA ARG A 27 -2.11 -0.30 -1.29
C ARG A 27 -0.76 -0.35 -1.99
N ALA A 28 -0.64 0.34 -3.13
CA ALA A 28 0.63 0.47 -3.85
C ALA A 28 1.71 1.09 -2.97
N LEU A 29 1.41 2.19 -2.27
CA LEU A 29 2.37 2.81 -1.36
C LEU A 29 2.81 1.83 -0.25
N LEU A 30 1.88 1.14 0.39
CA LEU A 30 2.20 0.19 1.46
C LEU A 30 3.06 -0.97 0.94
N TRP A 31 2.67 -1.55 -0.20
CA TRP A 31 3.41 -2.61 -0.89
C TRP A 31 4.85 -2.19 -1.17
N GLU A 32 5.02 -0.99 -1.74
CA GLU A 32 6.32 -0.45 -2.11
C GLU A 32 7.19 -0.14 -0.89
N VAL A 33 6.61 0.39 0.19
CA VAL A 33 7.35 0.62 1.45
C VAL A 33 7.78 -0.70 2.09
N ASP A 34 6.91 -1.73 2.09
CA ASP A 34 7.27 -3.06 2.59
C ASP A 34 8.36 -3.70 1.72
N ARG A 35 8.38 -3.41 0.41
CA ARG A 35 9.44 -3.81 -0.52
C ARG A 35 10.79 -3.16 -0.17
N GLU A 36 10.82 -1.86 0.13
CA GLU A 36 12.02 -1.16 0.63
C GLU A 36 12.52 -1.75 1.97
N LEU A 37 11.61 -2.31 2.78
CA LEU A 37 11.95 -3.02 4.02
C LEU A 37 12.37 -4.48 3.81
N GLY A 38 12.46 -4.94 2.56
CA GLY A 38 12.94 -6.27 2.20
C GLY A 38 11.87 -7.34 2.29
N SER A 39 10.62 -7.04 1.95
CA SER A 39 9.55 -8.06 1.81
C SER A 39 9.88 -9.14 0.76
N GLY A 40 10.81 -8.88 -0.16
CA GLY A 40 11.18 -9.80 -1.24
C GLY A 40 10.15 -9.87 -2.38
N ARG A 41 9.12 -9.02 -2.33
CA ARG A 41 8.08 -8.93 -3.37
C ARG A 41 8.59 -8.24 -4.63
N GLU A 42 7.97 -8.59 -5.75
CA GLU A 42 8.13 -7.86 -7.00
C GLU A 42 7.50 -6.45 -6.91
N PRO A 43 7.80 -5.55 -7.86
CA PRO A 43 7.12 -4.26 -7.93
C PRO A 43 5.61 -4.37 -7.98
N PHE A 44 4.90 -3.47 -7.30
CA PHE A 44 3.45 -3.46 -7.24
C PHE A 44 2.83 -3.47 -8.65
N LEU A 45 3.43 -2.74 -9.59
CA LEU A 45 2.95 -2.69 -10.97
C LEU A 45 3.12 -4.00 -11.76
N LYS A 46 3.92 -4.95 -11.26
CA LYS A 46 4.01 -6.33 -11.81
C LYS A 46 3.09 -7.31 -11.07
N SER A 47 2.67 -6.96 -9.86
CA SER A 47 1.84 -7.82 -9.01
C SER A 47 0.54 -8.26 -9.68
N ALA A 48 0.07 -9.45 -9.31
CA ALA A 48 -1.25 -9.94 -9.69
C ALA A 48 -2.38 -9.00 -9.18
N GLU A 49 -2.20 -8.34 -8.03
CA GLU A 49 -3.15 -7.35 -7.51
C GLU A 49 -3.35 -6.19 -8.49
N TYR A 50 -2.25 -5.57 -8.96
CA TYR A 50 -2.32 -4.50 -9.94
C TYR A 50 -2.91 -4.97 -11.27
N ARG A 51 -2.49 -6.14 -11.77
CA ARG A 51 -3.02 -6.69 -13.03
C ARG A 51 -4.54 -6.91 -12.96
N ARG A 52 -5.05 -7.49 -11.87
CA ARG A 52 -6.50 -7.68 -11.66
C ARG A 52 -7.24 -6.34 -11.61
N ALA A 53 -6.75 -5.40 -10.81
CA ALA A 53 -7.37 -4.07 -10.67
C ALA A 53 -7.35 -3.28 -11.98
N SER A 54 -6.26 -3.36 -12.75
CA SER A 54 -6.14 -2.67 -14.03
C SER A 54 -7.05 -3.30 -15.10
N THR A 55 -7.18 -4.64 -15.13
CA THR A 55 -8.03 -5.36 -16.09
C THR A 55 -9.51 -5.07 -15.85
N SER A 56 -9.93 -4.87 -14.60
CA SER A 56 -11.30 -4.45 -14.28
C SER A 56 -11.56 -2.95 -14.50
N GLY A 57 -10.63 -2.22 -15.12
CA GLY A 57 -10.73 -0.78 -15.33
C GLY A 57 -10.81 0.01 -14.02
N PHE A 58 -10.22 -0.54 -12.95
CA PHE A 58 -10.34 -0.07 -11.58
C PHE A 58 -11.78 0.00 -11.04
N LYS A 59 -12.75 -0.62 -11.73
CA LYS A 59 -14.10 -0.82 -11.24
C LYS A 59 -14.10 -2.09 -10.39
N GLY A 60 -14.64 -2.01 -9.17
CA GLY A 60 -14.87 -3.17 -8.30
C GLY A 60 -13.88 -3.43 -7.16
N SER A 61 -12.82 -2.63 -6.96
CA SER A 61 -12.13 -2.67 -5.65
C SER A 61 -12.95 -1.88 -4.65
N ALA A 62 -13.80 -2.60 -3.91
CA ALA A 62 -14.65 -2.09 -2.84
C ALA A 62 -13.90 -1.05 -2.01
N SER A 63 -14.39 0.17 -2.09
CA SER A 63 -13.78 1.36 -1.55
C SER A 63 -14.37 1.64 -0.19
N GLY A 64 -13.52 1.61 0.84
CA GLY A 64 -13.77 2.25 2.12
C GLY A 64 -14.32 1.32 3.18
N VAL A 65 -13.78 1.43 4.40
CA VAL A 65 -14.38 0.87 5.62
C VAL A 65 -15.83 1.35 5.68
N VAL A 66 -16.76 0.41 5.59
CA VAL A 66 -18.16 0.65 5.93
C VAL A 66 -18.29 0.22 7.39
N GLU A 67 -18.58 1.17 8.28
CA GLU A 67 -19.20 0.80 9.56
C GLU A 67 -20.58 0.26 9.18
N LEU A 68 -20.82 -1.04 9.38
CA LEU A 68 -22.18 -1.54 9.41
C LEU A 68 -22.88 -0.77 10.53
N GLY A 69 -23.90 0.00 10.14
CA GLY A 69 -24.53 0.99 11.01
C GLY A 69 -24.97 0.40 12.34
N LYS A 70 -24.98 1.26 13.37
CA LYS A 70 -25.58 0.94 14.68
C LYS A 70 -26.90 0.19 14.46
N ALA A 71 -27.00 -1.01 15.01
CA ALA A 71 -28.30 -1.63 15.21
C ALA A 71 -29.19 -0.59 15.91
N SER A 72 -30.34 -0.31 15.31
CA SER A 72 -31.37 0.60 15.82
C SER A 72 -31.60 0.34 17.31
N GLU A 73 -31.82 1.39 18.11
CA GLU A 73 -32.16 1.37 19.55
C GLU A 73 -33.45 0.57 19.91
N LYS A 74 -33.96 -0.25 18.99
CA LYS A 74 -35.09 -1.15 19.15
C LYS A 74 -34.71 -2.63 19.02
N THR A 75 -33.46 -3.01 19.25
CA THR A 75 -33.09 -4.42 19.39
C THR A 75 -33.58 -4.94 20.73
N MET A 76 -34.29 -6.07 20.71
CA MET A 76 -34.87 -6.70 21.90
C MET A 76 -33.79 -7.07 22.94
N PRO A 77 -34.12 -7.16 24.24
CA PRO A 77 -33.16 -7.29 25.35
C PRO A 77 -32.33 -8.60 25.38
N PHE A 78 -32.41 -9.42 24.33
CA PHE A 78 -31.71 -10.70 24.18
C PHE A 78 -30.83 -10.80 22.92
N GLU A 79 -30.72 -9.73 22.12
CA GLU A 79 -29.80 -9.69 20.98
C GLU A 79 -28.60 -8.81 21.31
N GLU A 80 -27.46 -9.44 21.63
CA GLU A 80 -26.18 -8.74 21.72
C GLU A 80 -25.80 -8.20 20.33
N GLY A 81 -25.75 -6.88 20.20
CA GLY A 81 -25.38 -6.23 18.96
C GLY A 81 -23.88 -6.38 18.67
N TYR A 82 -23.53 -7.20 17.68
CA TYR A 82 -22.15 -7.33 17.21
C TYR A 82 -21.75 -6.14 16.34
N ASN A 83 -20.66 -5.47 16.71
CA ASN A 83 -20.07 -4.40 15.90
C ASN A 83 -18.85 -4.93 15.14
N PHE A 84 -18.90 -4.86 13.80
CA PHE A 84 -17.87 -5.39 12.91
C PHE A 84 -17.34 -4.30 11.97
N ARG A 85 -16.01 -4.15 11.88
CA ARG A 85 -15.34 -3.19 10.98
C ARG A 85 -14.58 -3.95 9.91
N ILE A 86 -14.96 -3.73 8.64
CA ILE A 86 -14.39 -4.44 7.49
C ILE A 86 -13.40 -3.54 6.75
N ASP A 87 -12.15 -4.02 6.57
CA ASP A 87 -11.17 -3.38 5.71
C ASP A 87 -11.26 -3.90 4.26
N TRP A 88 -12.18 -3.35 3.49
CA TRP A 88 -12.40 -3.71 2.08
C TRP A 88 -11.18 -3.48 1.17
N SER A 89 -10.06 -2.94 1.67
CA SER A 89 -8.80 -2.84 0.93
C SER A 89 -7.96 -4.13 0.95
N GLN A 90 -8.31 -5.09 1.80
CA GLN A 90 -7.67 -6.40 1.84
C GLN A 90 -8.16 -7.32 0.70
N PRO A 91 -7.32 -8.27 0.24
CA PRO A 91 -7.73 -9.33 -0.67
C PRO A 91 -8.96 -10.08 -0.13
N ARG A 92 -9.84 -10.51 -1.04
CA ARG A 92 -11.06 -11.25 -0.67
C ARG A 92 -10.73 -12.47 0.19
N GLU A 93 -9.66 -13.16 -0.13
CA GLU A 93 -9.22 -14.36 0.57
C GLU A 93 -8.81 -14.04 2.03
N GLU A 94 -8.12 -12.94 2.26
CA GLU A 94 -7.73 -12.47 3.60
C GLU A 94 -8.95 -12.00 4.41
N LEU A 95 -9.91 -11.32 3.75
CA LEU A 95 -11.17 -10.92 4.38
C LEU A 95 -12.02 -12.13 4.78
N MET A 96 -12.06 -13.17 3.95
CA MET A 96 -12.81 -14.40 4.23
C MET A 96 -12.18 -15.20 5.38
N GLU A 97 -10.86 -15.30 5.42
CA GLU A 97 -10.14 -15.98 6.51
C GLU A 97 -10.33 -15.25 7.83
N GLN A 98 -10.16 -13.93 7.85
CA GLN A 98 -10.34 -13.13 9.07
C GLN A 98 -11.79 -13.08 9.55
N PHE A 99 -12.76 -13.14 8.63
CA PHE A 99 -14.18 -13.29 8.99
C PHE A 99 -14.48 -14.69 9.57
N GLY A 100 -13.87 -15.74 9.02
CA GLY A 100 -13.95 -17.09 9.56
C GLY A 100 -13.40 -17.19 10.98
N ASP A 101 -12.19 -16.67 11.19
CA ASP A 101 -11.56 -16.63 12.52
C ASP A 101 -12.40 -15.85 13.54
N TRP A 102 -13.10 -14.79 13.12
CA TRP A 102 -14.00 -14.04 13.99
C TRP A 102 -15.27 -14.83 14.32
N LEU A 103 -15.87 -15.51 13.33
CA LEU A 103 -17.03 -16.39 13.55
C LEU A 103 -16.69 -17.52 14.53
N ASP A 104 -15.51 -18.11 14.42
CA ASP A 104 -15.10 -19.22 15.28
C ASP A 104 -14.85 -18.80 16.75
N ARG A 105 -14.48 -17.53 16.96
CA ARG A 105 -14.19 -17.00 18.32
C ARG A 105 -15.40 -16.42 19.03
N GLN A 106 -16.52 -16.19 18.32
CA GLN A 106 -17.77 -15.67 18.89
C GLN A 106 -17.57 -14.42 19.76
N GLU A 107 -16.63 -13.55 19.40
CA GLU A 107 -16.31 -12.34 20.17
C GLU A 107 -17.41 -11.27 19.97
N GLY A 108 -18.03 -10.82 21.07
CA GLY A 108 -19.06 -9.76 21.09
C GLY A 108 -18.65 -8.44 20.42
N SER A 109 -17.34 -8.20 20.28
CA SER A 109 -16.78 -7.18 19.41
C SER A 109 -15.45 -7.65 18.81
N GLY A 110 -15.37 -7.72 17.48
CA GLY A 110 -14.12 -7.99 16.77
C GLY A 110 -13.50 -6.71 16.23
N LYS A 111 -12.25 -6.41 16.61
CA LYS A 111 -11.47 -5.32 15.98
C LYS A 111 -10.52 -5.91 14.94
N MET A 112 -10.89 -5.83 13.66
CA MET A 112 -9.85 -5.81 12.62
C MET A 112 -9.15 -4.45 12.70
N MET A 113 -7.82 -4.51 12.87
CA MET A 113 -6.91 -3.42 13.23
C MET A 113 -7.38 -2.01 12.86
N ASP A 114 -7.38 -1.10 13.84
CA ASP A 114 -7.67 0.32 13.61
C ASP A 114 -6.72 0.87 12.54
N LYS A 115 -7.33 1.46 11.50
CA LYS A 115 -6.63 2.17 10.43
C LYS A 115 -5.67 3.22 11.02
N PRO A 116 -4.38 3.27 10.64
CA PRO A 116 -3.66 4.53 10.71
C PRO A 116 -4.34 5.48 9.73
N ALA A 117 -4.80 6.65 10.18
CA ALA A 117 -5.50 7.64 9.36
C ALA A 117 -4.86 7.73 7.95
N LEU A 118 -5.51 7.10 6.96
CA LEU A 118 -5.01 7.11 5.58
C LEU A 118 -5.05 8.58 5.14
N GLY A 119 -3.87 9.17 4.94
CA GLY A 119 -3.71 10.56 4.49
C GLY A 119 -4.42 10.81 3.15
N LYS A 120 -4.35 12.03 2.63
CA LYS A 120 -5.03 12.37 1.36
C LYS A 120 -4.43 11.50 0.24
N PRO A 121 -5.20 11.01 -0.75
CA PRO A 121 -4.66 10.20 -1.85
C PRO A 121 -3.54 10.92 -2.60
N ARG A 122 -3.62 12.26 -2.69
CA ARG A 122 -2.55 13.11 -3.22
C ARG A 122 -1.24 12.98 -2.45
N GLU A 123 -1.29 12.80 -1.13
CA GLU A 123 -0.09 12.59 -0.30
C GLU A 123 0.53 11.23 -0.59
N ALA A 124 -0.28 10.17 -0.72
CA ALA A 124 0.23 8.84 -1.03
C ALA A 124 0.87 8.78 -2.43
N LEU A 125 0.24 9.41 -3.42
CA LEU A 125 0.78 9.51 -4.77
C LEU A 125 2.04 10.38 -4.82
N THR A 126 2.08 11.45 -4.03
CA THR A 126 3.29 12.27 -3.86
C THR A 126 4.40 11.47 -3.20
N MET A 127 4.09 10.60 -2.23
CA MET A 127 5.08 9.72 -1.61
C MET A 127 5.62 8.68 -2.59
N LEU A 128 4.76 8.08 -3.42
CA LEU A 128 5.19 7.21 -4.52
C LEU A 128 6.13 7.94 -5.49
N ARG A 129 5.83 9.19 -5.86
CA ARG A 129 6.74 10.03 -6.67
C ARG A 129 8.07 10.32 -5.95
N LYS A 130 8.06 10.52 -4.62
CA LYS A 130 9.29 10.66 -3.83
C LYS A 130 10.10 9.36 -3.84
N MET A 131 9.45 8.20 -3.78
CA MET A 131 10.12 6.90 -3.93
C MET A 131 10.74 6.74 -5.33
N SER A 132 10.05 7.16 -6.40
CA SER A 132 10.61 7.20 -7.76
C SER A 132 11.93 7.96 -7.81
N ILE A 133 11.97 9.14 -7.18
CA ILE A 133 13.17 9.98 -7.10
C ILE A 133 14.31 9.25 -6.38
N VAL A 134 14.02 8.65 -5.22
CA VAL A 134 15.03 7.90 -4.45
C VAL A 134 15.60 6.74 -5.27
N ARG A 135 14.75 5.98 -5.96
CA ARG A 135 15.16 4.85 -6.80
C ARG A 135 15.99 5.30 -8.01
N LEU A 136 15.55 6.34 -8.72
CA LEU A 136 16.32 6.94 -9.81
C LEU A 136 17.72 7.40 -9.33
N LYS A 137 17.77 8.12 -8.21
CA LYS A 137 19.02 8.60 -7.62
C LYS A 137 19.94 7.44 -7.19
N SER A 138 19.39 6.37 -6.61
CA SER A 138 20.16 5.19 -6.19
C SER A 138 20.84 4.47 -7.36
N LYS A 139 20.26 4.56 -8.56
CA LYS A 139 20.81 4.02 -9.81
C LYS A 139 21.70 5.02 -10.56
N GLY A 140 22.00 6.16 -9.96
CA GLY A 140 22.86 7.19 -10.54
C GLY A 140 22.19 8.09 -11.57
N PHE A 141 20.85 8.08 -11.65
CA PHE A 141 20.13 9.02 -12.52
C PHE A 141 19.92 10.36 -11.80
N SER A 142 20.34 11.45 -12.44
CA SER A 142 19.77 12.78 -12.23
C SER A 142 18.51 12.96 -13.06
N LEU A 143 17.73 14.00 -12.78
CA LEU A 143 16.51 14.29 -13.51
C LEU A 143 16.74 14.47 -15.02
N ARG A 144 17.85 15.14 -15.40
CA ARG A 144 18.26 15.29 -16.80
C ARG A 144 18.55 13.93 -17.43
N THR A 145 19.39 13.12 -16.79
CA THR A 145 19.76 11.81 -17.33
C THR A 145 18.59 10.83 -17.37
N ALA A 146 17.62 10.95 -16.45
CA ALA A 146 16.38 10.16 -16.47
C ALA A 146 15.50 10.56 -17.66
N GLY A 147 15.37 11.86 -17.96
CA GLY A 147 14.62 12.32 -19.14
C GLY A 147 15.22 11.88 -20.47
N GLU A 148 16.56 11.83 -20.55
CA GLU A 148 17.30 11.31 -21.71
C GLU A 148 17.20 9.78 -21.83
N SER A 149 17.28 9.06 -20.70
CA SER A 149 17.25 7.58 -20.68
C SER A 149 15.84 7.00 -20.85
N PHE A 150 14.81 7.75 -20.45
CA PHE A 150 13.40 7.32 -20.51
C PHE A 150 12.55 8.35 -21.28
N PRO A 151 12.78 8.55 -22.59
CA PRO A 151 12.09 9.58 -23.38
C PRO A 151 10.57 9.38 -23.39
N GLN A 152 10.11 8.13 -23.37
CA GLN A 152 8.69 7.77 -23.29
C GLN A 152 8.01 8.21 -21.98
N LYS A 153 8.80 8.46 -20.92
CA LYS A 153 8.35 8.86 -19.59
C LYS A 153 8.72 10.31 -19.26
N LYS A 154 9.13 11.09 -20.26
CA LYS A 154 9.59 12.49 -20.09
C LYS A 154 8.62 13.34 -19.27
N ARG A 155 7.32 13.29 -19.57
CA ARG A 155 6.28 14.04 -18.81
C ARG A 155 6.26 13.68 -17.32
N PHE A 156 6.39 12.39 -17.00
CA PHE A 156 6.43 11.95 -15.61
C PHE A 156 7.73 12.40 -14.93
N VAL A 157 8.89 12.24 -15.57
CA VAL A 157 10.18 12.71 -15.06
C VAL A 157 10.19 14.22 -14.82
N GLU A 158 9.65 15.01 -15.75
CA GLU A 158 9.47 16.46 -15.59
C GLU A 158 8.58 16.80 -14.40
N SER A 159 7.51 16.02 -14.17
CA SER A 159 6.65 16.21 -12.99
C SER A 159 7.40 16.04 -11.66
N LEU A 160 8.48 15.23 -11.63
CA LEU A 160 9.32 15.03 -10.45
C LEU A 160 10.19 16.26 -10.12
N GLN A 161 10.40 17.20 -11.06
CA GLN A 161 11.14 18.44 -10.80
C GLN A 161 10.48 19.29 -9.71
N LYS A 162 9.16 19.16 -9.57
CA LYS A 162 8.36 19.90 -8.58
C LYS A 162 8.63 19.46 -7.14
N ILE A 163 9.35 18.34 -6.96
CA ILE A 163 9.67 17.78 -5.65
C ILE A 163 11.15 17.99 -5.39
N ASN A 164 11.50 18.49 -4.20
CA ASN A 164 12.90 18.58 -3.79
C ASN A 164 13.46 17.16 -3.55
N TRP A 165 14.48 16.76 -4.31
CA TRP A 165 15.06 15.42 -4.29
C TRP A 165 15.73 15.08 -2.94
N THR A 166 16.32 16.06 -2.26
CA THR A 166 16.94 15.87 -0.95
C THR A 166 15.88 15.64 0.12
N THR A 167 14.81 16.43 0.09
CA THR A 167 13.66 16.27 0.99
C THR A 167 12.94 14.95 0.74
N ALA A 168 12.84 14.52 -0.53
CA ALA A 168 12.23 13.24 -0.90
C ALA A 168 12.91 12.05 -0.20
N SER A 169 14.25 11.99 -0.20
CA SER A 169 14.99 10.94 0.50
C SER A 169 14.65 10.89 2.00
N ARG A 170 14.67 12.04 2.68
CA ARG A 170 14.37 12.13 4.12
C ARG A 170 12.93 11.72 4.45
N GLU A 171 11.97 12.12 3.61
CA GLU A 171 10.57 11.78 3.82
C GLU A 171 10.28 10.30 3.57
N VAL A 172 10.87 9.70 2.53
CA VAL A 172 10.77 8.27 2.26
C VAL A 172 11.39 7.48 3.42
N GLU A 173 12.57 7.87 3.89
CA GLU A 173 13.22 7.24 5.05
C GLU A 173 12.36 7.31 6.32
N LYS A 174 11.70 8.45 6.57
CA LYS A 174 10.75 8.60 7.68
C LYS A 174 9.54 7.66 7.53
N ALA A 175 8.98 7.54 6.32
CA ALA A 175 7.87 6.63 6.04
C ALA A 175 8.26 5.16 6.24
N VAL A 176 9.43 4.77 5.73
CA VAL A 176 10.03 3.43 5.90
C VAL A 176 10.28 3.13 7.37
N SER A 177 10.85 4.07 8.12
CA SER A 177 11.12 3.92 9.56
C SER A 177 9.83 3.76 10.37
N ARG A 178 8.80 4.55 10.05
CA ARG A 178 7.47 4.43 10.68
C ARG A 178 6.86 3.06 10.38
N ARG A 179 6.90 2.62 9.12
CA ARG A 179 6.37 1.31 8.73
C ARG A 179 7.13 0.17 9.41
N ARG A 180 8.46 0.26 9.53
CA ARG A 180 9.28 -0.70 10.28
C ARG A 180 8.82 -0.84 11.74
N SER A 181 8.51 0.27 12.41
CA SER A 181 7.96 0.22 13.78
C SER A 181 6.60 -0.46 13.82
N ASN A 182 5.71 -0.14 12.87
CA ASN A 182 4.40 -0.78 12.79
C ASN A 182 4.51 -2.29 12.53
N LEU A 183 5.43 -2.72 11.66
CA LEU A 183 5.67 -4.14 11.40
C LEU A 183 6.17 -4.86 12.65
N LYS A 184 7.06 -4.26 13.44
CA LYS A 184 7.47 -4.84 14.73
C LYS A 184 6.30 -5.02 15.70
N SER A 185 5.37 -4.06 15.74
CA SER A 185 4.14 -4.22 16.53
C SER A 185 3.30 -5.39 16.00
N ILE A 186 3.12 -5.49 14.68
CA ILE A 186 2.38 -6.60 14.05
C ILE A 186 3.03 -7.95 14.38
N GLU A 187 4.37 -8.06 14.33
CA GLU A 187 5.08 -9.30 14.71
C GLU A 187 4.82 -9.67 16.18
N LYS A 188 4.85 -8.68 17.07
CA LYS A 188 4.57 -8.88 18.49
C LYS A 188 3.13 -9.38 18.71
N ASP A 189 2.17 -8.74 18.06
CA ASP A 189 0.75 -9.08 18.16
C ASP A 189 0.45 -10.46 17.54
N SER A 190 1.23 -10.86 16.54
CA SER A 190 1.14 -12.16 15.86
C SER A 190 1.94 -13.28 16.57
N GLY A 191 2.33 -13.08 17.84
CA GLY A 191 3.06 -14.09 18.62
C GLY A 191 4.52 -14.28 18.20
N GLY A 192 5.17 -13.25 17.69
CA GLY A 192 6.58 -13.26 17.26
C GLY A 192 6.80 -13.86 15.87
N LYS A 193 5.74 -14.18 15.13
CA LYS A 193 5.84 -14.64 13.74
C LYS A 193 6.34 -13.49 12.85
N ASN A 194 7.25 -13.83 11.93
CA ASN A 194 7.81 -12.88 10.97
C ASN A 194 6.70 -12.20 10.15
N TRP A 195 6.69 -10.86 10.09
CA TRP A 195 5.64 -10.13 9.36
C TRP A 195 5.59 -10.48 7.88
N LYS A 196 6.72 -10.93 7.30
CA LYS A 196 6.78 -11.39 5.91
C LYS A 196 5.92 -12.63 5.72
N SER A 197 6.01 -13.62 6.61
CA SER A 197 5.13 -14.78 6.51
C SER A 197 3.70 -14.40 6.88
N GLY A 198 3.49 -13.62 7.94
CA GLY A 198 2.15 -13.22 8.37
C GLY A 198 1.34 -12.47 7.31
N LEU A 199 1.96 -11.52 6.61
CA LEU A 199 1.28 -10.67 5.63
C LEU A 199 1.35 -11.20 4.19
N TYR A 200 2.26 -12.14 3.91
CA TYR A 200 2.60 -12.51 2.53
C TYR A 200 2.75 -14.03 2.30
N ALA A 201 2.49 -14.91 3.27
CA ALA A 201 2.65 -16.36 3.10
C ALA A 201 1.68 -17.04 2.12
N LYS A 202 0.61 -16.36 1.68
CA LYS A 202 -0.36 -16.91 0.71
C LYS A 202 -0.39 -16.12 -0.59
N ALA A 203 0.66 -16.21 -1.39
CA ALA A 203 0.64 -15.77 -2.78
C ALA A 203 1.17 -16.85 -3.70
#